data_AF-A0A9Q4KLP0-F1
#
_entry.id   AF-A0A9Q4KLP0-F1
#
_cell.length_a   1.000
_cell.length_b   1.000
_cell.length_c   1.000
_cell.angle_alpha   90.00
_cell.angle_beta   90.00
_cell.angle_gamma   90.00
#
_symmetry.space_group_name_H-M   'P 1'
#
loop_
_entity.id
_entity.type
_entity.pdbx_description
1 polymer ?
#
loop_
_entity_poly.entity_id
_entity_poly.type
_entity_poly.pdbx_seq_one_letter_code
_entity_poly.pdbx_strand_id
1 'polypeptide(L)'
;MNTFFKDGVFYNKEFDDFYYSKNSAIGESKFVFESALNEIWDKKDSLIVAEAGFGVGINFLNLCKKFKNSNKFLHFVSIEKFPLSKKKLKKFYNKFNEFDDGFKKLSKKLIKNYPPKKTGLYRVFFSKNIILDLYFDDIKIALKNLDFKADVWFMDGFSPAKNPDMWDLEVMKGVANLSMAGTILSTYSSSGFVKRNLTEVGFEVSLIKGHAQKRQMIRAVLKENLNPINDEIWFRRVLKTYNKNSRVLIIGAGISGLSTAKVFQNAGFDVIITEKESEVATNGSGNLIGALMPLITQKDVILGKMHYAAFLMAVNFYKKYGKNLVKFNGAKEFAFDETLIKRYENSNFKLDKKDFPYPSIYIKNAASIRPKKLCKALSSEFNILFNYEFKNLEKCDDKYIVHFKNDNIIETDIVIFTMGSHSEELFNKGENPKINFDDKVQISSVRGQVTWIKKGLITNLHLVQEGIFVRQLAKSS
;
A
#
# COMPACT_ATOMS: atom_id res chain seq x y z
N MET A 1 -11.27 11.23 20.22
CA MET A 1 -12.19 11.86 19.24
C MET A 1 -13.64 11.56 19.53
N ASN A 2 -14.26 12.47 20.29
CA ASN A 2 -15.70 12.57 20.42
C ASN A 2 -16.29 13.23 19.16
N THR A 3 -17.09 12.47 18.40
CA THR A 3 -17.65 12.91 17.11
C THR A 3 -19.12 12.53 17.01
N PHE A 4 -19.96 13.48 16.58
CA PHE A 4 -21.41 13.34 16.51
C PHE A 4 -21.99 14.30 15.47
N PHE A 5 -23.28 14.16 15.15
CA PHE A 5 -23.98 15.12 14.29
C PHE A 5 -24.50 16.26 15.15
N LYS A 6 -24.13 17.50 14.82
CA LYS A 6 -24.62 18.75 15.40
C LYS A 6 -25.29 19.53 14.27
N ASP A 7 -26.58 19.85 14.41
CA ASP A 7 -27.40 20.51 13.37
C ASP A 7 -27.36 19.79 12.02
N GLY A 8 -27.37 18.45 12.02
CA GLY A 8 -27.30 17.64 10.80
C GLY A 8 -25.91 17.53 10.16
N VAL A 9 -24.89 18.18 10.71
CA VAL A 9 -23.52 18.20 10.17
C VAL A 9 -22.57 17.46 11.11
N PHE A 10 -21.64 16.68 10.55
CA PHE A 10 -20.72 15.87 11.36
C PHE A 10 -19.65 16.77 12.01
N TYR A 11 -19.56 16.69 13.33
CA TYR A 11 -18.80 17.60 14.18
C TYR A 11 -17.78 16.84 15.04
N ASN A 12 -16.64 17.48 15.29
CA ASN A 12 -15.59 17.02 16.17
C ASN A 12 -15.47 17.94 17.38
N LYS A 13 -15.68 17.40 18.58
CA LYS A 13 -15.62 18.17 19.83
C LYS A 13 -14.20 18.64 20.19
N GLU A 14 -13.19 17.86 19.88
CA GLU A 14 -11.80 18.16 20.27
C GLU A 14 -11.24 19.36 19.50
N PHE A 15 -11.64 19.50 18.24
CA PHE A 15 -11.27 20.65 17.40
C PHE A 15 -12.34 21.74 17.37
N ASP A 16 -13.46 21.56 18.08
CA ASP A 16 -14.66 22.39 18.00
C ASP A 16 -15.06 22.78 16.56
N ASP A 17 -15.01 21.83 15.63
CA ASP A 17 -15.19 22.12 14.20
C ASP A 17 -15.95 21.03 13.44
N PHE A 18 -16.49 21.39 12.29
CA PHE A 18 -17.21 20.47 11.41
C PHE A 18 -16.25 19.81 10.41
N TYR A 19 -16.56 18.57 10.01
CA TYR A 19 -15.75 17.82 9.04
C TYR A 19 -15.89 18.31 7.58
N TYR A 20 -16.89 19.16 7.30
CA TYR A 20 -17.20 19.69 5.98
C TYR A 20 -18.14 20.89 6.11
N SER A 21 -18.25 21.72 5.06
CA SER A 21 -19.19 22.85 5.05
C SER A 21 -20.64 22.44 5.25
N LYS A 22 -21.37 23.24 6.04
CA LYS A 22 -22.83 23.08 6.24
C LYS A 22 -23.64 23.30 4.96
N ASN A 23 -23.12 24.05 3.98
CA ASN A 23 -23.86 24.44 2.78
C ASN A 23 -23.97 23.30 1.76
N SER A 24 -22.83 22.72 1.38
CA SER A 24 -22.76 21.49 0.57
C SER A 24 -21.36 20.91 0.67
N ALA A 25 -21.26 19.70 1.24
CA ALA A 25 -19.97 19.02 1.36
C ALA A 25 -19.45 18.55 -0.01
N ILE A 26 -20.35 18.03 -0.86
CA ILE A 26 -19.97 17.56 -2.20
C ILE A 26 -19.61 18.75 -3.10
N GLY A 27 -20.40 19.83 -3.03
CA GLY A 27 -20.14 21.06 -3.78
C GLY A 27 -18.81 21.69 -3.41
N GLU A 28 -18.51 21.79 -2.10
CA GLU A 28 -17.23 22.31 -1.63
C GLU A 28 -16.07 21.42 -2.07
N SER A 29 -16.19 20.10 -1.90
CA SER A 29 -15.17 19.15 -2.34
C SER A 29 -14.85 19.28 -3.83
N LYS A 30 -15.89 19.43 -4.67
CA LYS A 30 -15.71 19.65 -6.10
C LYS A 30 -15.05 20.98 -6.42
N PHE A 31 -15.54 22.05 -5.80
CA PHE A 31 -15.12 23.41 -6.10
C PHE A 31 -13.70 23.71 -5.61
N VAL A 32 -13.39 23.30 -4.37
CA VAL A 32 -12.11 23.59 -3.72
C VAL A 32 -11.02 22.62 -4.17
N PHE A 33 -11.34 21.32 -4.17
CA PHE A 33 -10.34 20.27 -4.31
C PHE A 33 -10.37 19.60 -5.68
N GLU A 34 -11.50 19.06 -6.15
CA GLU A 34 -11.52 18.37 -7.46
C GLU A 34 -11.15 19.29 -8.63
N SER A 35 -11.59 20.56 -8.59
CA SER A 35 -11.25 21.57 -9.60
C SER A 35 -9.74 21.72 -9.80
N ALA A 36 -8.96 21.35 -8.78
CA ALA A 36 -7.52 21.38 -8.83
C ALA A 36 -6.91 20.56 -9.96
N LEU A 37 -7.60 19.49 -10.32
CA LEU A 37 -7.12 18.56 -11.32
C LEU A 37 -7.34 19.09 -12.74
N ASN A 38 -8.22 20.08 -12.93
CA ASN A 38 -8.61 20.54 -14.27
C ASN A 38 -7.40 21.05 -15.09
N GLU A 39 -6.44 21.70 -14.43
CA GLU A 39 -5.25 22.28 -15.07
C GLU A 39 -4.24 21.23 -15.59
N ILE A 40 -4.34 20.00 -15.08
CA ILE A 40 -3.40 18.91 -15.34
C ILE A 40 -4.08 17.66 -15.91
N TRP A 41 -5.42 17.64 -15.97
CA TRP A 41 -6.21 16.47 -16.31
C TRP A 41 -5.81 15.91 -17.67
N ASP A 42 -5.72 16.77 -18.68
CA ASP A 42 -5.38 16.35 -20.05
C ASP A 42 -3.88 16.13 -20.27
N LYS A 43 -3.04 16.58 -19.33
CA LYS A 43 -1.57 16.47 -19.42
C LYS A 43 -1.02 15.16 -18.88
N LYS A 44 -1.80 14.43 -18.07
CA LYS A 44 -1.33 13.24 -17.35
C LYS A 44 -2.33 12.10 -17.41
N ASP A 45 -1.83 10.88 -17.62
CA ASP A 45 -2.64 9.65 -17.59
C ASP A 45 -2.69 8.99 -16.21
N SER A 46 -1.78 9.36 -15.33
CA SER A 46 -1.70 8.90 -13.96
C SER A 46 -1.51 10.12 -13.08
N LEU A 47 -2.30 10.21 -12.01
CA LEU A 47 -2.32 11.33 -11.09
C LEU A 47 -2.11 10.83 -9.66
N ILE A 48 -1.13 11.41 -8.97
CA ILE A 48 -0.91 11.27 -7.54
C ILE A 48 -1.54 12.46 -6.83
N VAL A 49 -2.65 12.21 -6.13
CA VAL A 49 -3.32 13.22 -5.31
C VAL A 49 -3.04 12.90 -3.85
N ALA A 50 -2.41 13.84 -3.15
CA ALA A 50 -2.12 13.72 -1.74
C ALA A 50 -3.07 14.60 -0.91
N GLU A 51 -3.44 14.14 0.28
CA GLU A 51 -4.38 14.79 1.16
C GLU A 51 -3.86 14.81 2.60
N ALA A 52 -4.00 15.96 3.24
CA ALA A 52 -3.83 16.12 4.67
C ALA A 52 -5.22 16.19 5.29
N GLY A 53 -5.64 15.15 6.02
CA GLY A 53 -6.95 15.04 6.67
C GLY A 53 -7.97 14.20 5.89
N PHE A 54 -7.89 12.86 5.99
CA PHE A 54 -8.87 11.97 5.33
C PHE A 54 -10.30 12.20 5.83
N GLY A 55 -10.47 12.41 7.13
CA GLY A 55 -11.74 12.60 7.80
C GLY A 55 -12.76 11.50 7.48
N VAL A 56 -13.80 11.87 6.74
CA VAL A 56 -14.88 10.98 6.29
C VAL A 56 -14.72 10.51 4.85
N GLY A 57 -13.62 10.88 4.18
CA GLY A 57 -13.25 10.42 2.83
C GLY A 57 -14.07 11.03 1.69
N ILE A 58 -14.67 12.22 1.88
CA ILE A 58 -15.51 12.85 0.86
C ILE A 58 -14.69 13.16 -0.41
N ASN A 59 -13.52 13.79 -0.28
CA ASN A 59 -12.66 14.12 -1.43
C ASN A 59 -12.25 12.87 -2.20
N PHE A 60 -11.81 11.82 -1.49
CA PHE A 60 -11.48 10.54 -2.10
C PHE A 60 -12.66 9.92 -2.86
N LEU A 61 -13.86 9.88 -2.25
CA LEU A 61 -15.05 9.30 -2.89
C LEU A 61 -15.50 10.13 -4.10
N ASN A 62 -15.34 11.45 -4.04
CA ASN A 62 -15.64 12.34 -5.16
C ASN A 62 -14.68 12.10 -6.34
N LEU A 63 -13.38 12.03 -6.07
CA LEU A 63 -12.39 11.64 -7.09
C LEU A 63 -12.63 10.23 -7.62
N CYS A 64 -13.04 9.27 -6.78
CA CYS A 64 -13.38 7.93 -7.26
C CYS A 64 -14.47 7.98 -8.33
N LYS A 65 -15.46 8.87 -8.21
CA LYS A 65 -16.52 9.03 -9.21
C LYS A 65 -15.96 9.60 -10.53
N LYS A 66 -15.10 10.62 -10.45
CA LYS A 66 -14.42 11.23 -11.62
C LYS A 66 -13.56 10.22 -12.38
N PHE A 67 -12.72 9.47 -11.66
CA PHE A 67 -11.78 8.53 -12.25
C PHE A 67 -12.41 7.20 -12.68
N LYS A 68 -13.49 6.74 -12.04
CA LYS A 68 -14.15 5.49 -12.44
C LYS A 68 -14.59 5.49 -13.90
N ASN A 69 -14.96 6.66 -14.44
CA ASN A 69 -15.43 6.82 -15.80
C ASN A 69 -14.32 7.31 -16.77
N SER A 70 -13.06 7.36 -16.32
CA SER A 70 -11.93 7.76 -17.16
C SER A 70 -10.95 6.60 -17.39
N ASN A 71 -10.08 6.75 -18.39
CA ASN A 71 -8.96 5.84 -18.65
C ASN A 71 -7.69 6.23 -17.86
N LYS A 72 -7.82 7.20 -16.94
CA LYS A 72 -6.72 7.73 -16.12
C LYS A 72 -6.60 6.96 -14.81
N PHE A 73 -5.41 6.95 -14.24
CA PHE A 73 -5.10 6.28 -12.98
C PHE A 73 -5.02 7.30 -11.85
N LEU A 74 -5.59 6.96 -10.70
CA LEU A 74 -5.50 7.72 -9.47
C LEU A 74 -4.71 6.94 -8.43
N HIS A 75 -3.65 7.54 -7.91
CA HIS A 75 -3.06 7.16 -6.65
C HIS A 75 -3.41 8.25 -5.63
N PHE A 76 -4.35 7.96 -4.75
CA PHE A 76 -4.74 8.86 -3.68
C PHE A 76 -3.97 8.51 -2.42
N VAL A 77 -3.21 9.45 -1.87
CA VAL A 77 -2.48 9.29 -0.61
C VAL A 77 -3.11 10.22 0.42
N SER A 78 -3.54 9.72 1.56
CA SER A 78 -4.14 10.57 2.60
C SER A 78 -3.60 10.28 3.98
N ILE A 79 -3.32 11.35 4.72
CA ILE A 79 -2.74 11.33 6.05
C ILE A 79 -3.85 11.66 7.06
N GLU A 80 -4.03 10.81 8.07
CA GLU A 80 -5.09 10.96 9.07
C GLU A 80 -4.60 10.55 10.45
N LYS A 81 -4.45 11.53 11.35
CA LYS A 81 -4.00 11.31 12.74
C LYS A 81 -5.04 10.56 13.57
N PHE A 82 -6.32 10.77 13.28
CA PHE A 82 -7.41 10.29 14.12
C PHE A 82 -8.50 9.53 13.33
N PRO A 83 -8.15 8.40 12.71
CA PRO A 83 -9.06 7.65 11.85
C PRO A 83 -10.35 7.26 12.58
N LEU A 84 -11.49 7.45 11.89
CA LEU A 84 -12.79 7.05 12.41
C LEU A 84 -12.91 5.52 12.40
N SER A 85 -13.66 4.95 13.36
CA SER A 85 -13.96 3.52 13.31
C SER A 85 -14.91 3.21 12.14
N LYS A 86 -14.83 1.98 11.59
CA LYS A 86 -15.80 1.51 10.58
C LYS A 86 -17.26 1.71 11.00
N LYS A 87 -17.56 1.52 12.29
CA LYS A 87 -18.91 1.73 12.84
C LYS A 87 -19.32 3.20 12.74
N LYS A 88 -18.44 4.14 13.08
CA LYS A 88 -18.69 5.58 12.98
C LYS A 88 -18.84 6.03 11.52
N LEU A 89 -17.94 5.61 10.62
CA LEU A 89 -18.05 5.91 9.19
C LEU A 89 -19.36 5.35 8.60
N LYS A 90 -19.76 4.12 8.95
CA LYS A 90 -21.04 3.55 8.51
C LYS A 90 -22.23 4.38 9.01
N LYS A 91 -22.22 4.80 10.27
CA LYS A 91 -23.26 5.69 10.83
C LYS A 91 -23.30 7.03 10.10
N PHE A 92 -22.15 7.60 9.79
CA PHE A 92 -22.03 8.83 9.02
C PHE A 92 -22.65 8.65 7.62
N TYR A 93 -22.18 7.67 6.83
CA TYR A 93 -22.66 7.44 5.47
C TYR A 93 -24.15 7.09 5.38
N ASN A 94 -24.73 6.46 6.41
CA ASN A 94 -26.16 6.19 6.44
C ASN A 94 -27.02 7.44 6.69
N LYS A 95 -26.45 8.48 7.31
CA LYS A 95 -27.14 9.75 7.62
C LYS A 95 -26.79 10.88 6.66
N PHE A 96 -25.81 10.68 5.80
CA PHE A 96 -25.30 11.72 4.92
C PHE A 96 -26.14 11.79 3.64
N ASN A 97 -26.98 12.82 3.53
CA ASN A 97 -28.05 12.89 2.53
C ASN A 97 -27.59 13.36 1.14
N GLU A 98 -26.45 14.05 1.02
CA GLU A 98 -25.94 14.52 -0.30
C GLU A 98 -25.40 13.38 -1.18
N PHE A 99 -25.28 12.15 -0.67
CA PHE A 99 -24.79 11.02 -1.44
C PHE A 99 -25.87 10.43 -2.35
N ASP A 100 -25.64 10.54 -3.66
CA ASP A 100 -26.34 9.74 -4.65
C ASP A 100 -26.01 8.22 -4.52
N ASP A 101 -26.68 7.39 -5.29
CA ASP A 101 -26.50 5.94 -5.24
C ASP A 101 -25.09 5.49 -5.67
N GLY A 102 -24.41 6.27 -6.50
CA GLY A 102 -23.01 6.06 -6.85
C GLY A 102 -22.12 6.22 -5.62
N PHE A 103 -22.27 7.31 -4.88
CA PHE A 103 -21.56 7.53 -3.62
C PHE A 103 -21.88 6.47 -2.57
N LYS A 104 -23.15 6.08 -2.41
CA LYS A 104 -23.55 5.00 -1.49
C LYS A 104 -22.86 3.66 -1.82
N LYS A 105 -22.69 3.34 -3.12
CA LYS A 105 -21.95 2.13 -3.55
C LYS A 105 -20.46 2.24 -3.23
N LEU A 106 -19.85 3.40 -3.51
CA LEU A 106 -18.42 3.64 -3.22
C LEU A 106 -18.14 3.65 -1.71
N SER A 107 -19.00 4.25 -0.90
CA SER A 107 -18.85 4.31 0.56
C SER A 107 -18.96 2.92 1.21
N LYS A 108 -19.89 2.07 0.77
CA LYS A 108 -19.96 0.66 1.18
C LYS A 108 -18.66 -0.08 0.85
N LYS A 109 -18.09 0.16 -0.33
CA LYS A 109 -16.81 -0.43 -0.76
C LYS A 109 -15.64 0.06 0.09
N LEU A 110 -15.61 1.34 0.44
CA LEU A 110 -14.63 1.91 1.36
C LEU A 110 -14.73 1.26 2.72
N ILE A 111 -15.92 1.19 3.35
CA ILE A 111 -16.12 0.53 4.65
C ILE A 111 -15.62 -0.93 4.65
N LYS A 112 -15.92 -1.68 3.58
CA LYS A 112 -15.50 -3.08 3.44
C LYS A 112 -13.98 -3.20 3.52
N ASN A 113 -13.26 -2.33 2.81
CA ASN A 113 -11.80 -2.37 2.69
C ASN A 113 -11.05 -1.44 3.67
N TYR A 114 -11.77 -0.66 4.48
CA TYR A 114 -11.15 0.31 5.37
C TYR A 114 -10.19 -0.37 6.35
N PRO A 115 -8.98 0.16 6.57
CA PRO A 115 -7.99 -0.48 7.41
C PRO A 115 -8.36 -0.49 8.91
N PRO A 116 -7.68 -1.31 9.73
CA PRO A 116 -7.76 -1.22 11.18
C PRO A 116 -7.34 0.17 11.67
N LYS A 117 -7.94 0.62 12.77
CA LYS A 117 -7.59 1.89 13.42
C LYS A 117 -6.29 1.76 14.22
N LYS A 118 -5.16 1.58 13.54
CA LYS A 118 -3.81 1.44 14.11
C LYS A 118 -2.83 2.26 13.28
N THR A 119 -1.72 2.68 13.88
CA THR A 119 -0.72 3.48 13.15
C THR A 119 -0.11 2.71 11.98
N GLY A 120 0.26 3.44 10.93
CA GLY A 120 0.97 2.89 9.77
C GLY A 120 0.32 3.21 8.42
N LEU A 121 0.99 2.74 7.36
CA LEU A 121 0.58 2.91 5.98
C LEU A 121 -0.23 1.70 5.48
N TYR A 122 -1.41 1.96 4.95
CA TYR A 122 -2.32 0.94 4.43
C TYR A 122 -2.66 1.21 2.98
N ARG A 123 -2.27 0.28 2.09
CA ARG A 123 -2.64 0.32 0.67
C ARG A 123 -3.93 -0.45 0.40
N VAL A 124 -4.85 0.19 -0.31
CA VAL A 124 -6.13 -0.36 -0.77
C VAL A 124 -6.21 -0.21 -2.28
N PHE A 125 -6.20 -1.33 -2.99
CA PHE A 125 -6.52 -1.39 -4.42
C PHE A 125 -8.04 -1.22 -4.60
N PHE A 126 -8.47 0.03 -4.74
CA PHE A 126 -9.88 0.39 -4.66
C PHE A 126 -10.63 0.07 -5.96
N SER A 127 -10.05 0.29 -7.13
CA SER A 127 -10.59 -0.16 -8.44
C SER A 127 -9.45 -0.58 -9.36
N LYS A 128 -9.74 -0.88 -10.64
CA LYS A 128 -8.70 -1.17 -11.64
C LYS A 128 -7.69 -0.02 -11.82
N ASN A 129 -8.15 1.21 -11.62
CA ASN A 129 -7.40 2.43 -11.88
C ASN A 129 -7.32 3.36 -10.66
N ILE A 130 -7.68 2.88 -9.47
CA ILE A 130 -7.65 3.69 -8.24
C ILE A 130 -6.95 2.91 -7.13
N ILE A 131 -5.87 3.48 -6.63
CA ILE A 131 -5.14 3.05 -5.43
C ILE A 131 -5.38 4.10 -4.35
N LEU A 132 -5.69 3.65 -3.13
CA LEU A 132 -5.78 4.49 -1.94
C LEU A 132 -4.71 4.05 -0.95
N ASP A 133 -3.82 4.97 -0.58
CA ASP A 133 -2.91 4.83 0.54
C ASP A 133 -3.42 5.68 1.70
N LEU A 134 -3.64 5.05 2.85
CA LEU A 134 -4.01 5.72 4.10
C LEU A 134 -2.86 5.62 5.08
N TYR A 135 -2.25 6.75 5.43
CA TYR A 135 -1.24 6.84 6.48
C TYR A 135 -1.90 7.31 7.77
N PHE A 136 -1.96 6.43 8.76
CA PHE A 136 -2.52 6.73 10.06
C PHE A 136 -1.42 7.09 11.05
N ASP A 137 -1.13 8.38 11.18
CA ASP A 137 -0.23 8.92 12.19
C ASP A 137 -0.28 10.45 12.23
N ASP A 138 0.52 11.08 13.08
CA ASP A 138 0.80 12.50 13.00
C ASP A 138 1.37 12.88 11.62
N ILE A 139 0.92 14.03 11.10
CA ILE A 139 1.30 14.47 9.76
C ILE A 139 2.80 14.71 9.60
N LYS A 140 3.48 15.20 10.64
CA LYS A 140 4.93 15.44 10.59
C LYS A 140 5.71 14.14 10.51
N ILE A 141 5.23 13.10 11.17
CA ILE A 141 5.79 11.74 11.09
C ILE A 141 5.53 11.16 9.70
N ALA A 142 4.28 11.25 9.23
CA ALA A 142 3.88 10.69 7.94
C ALA A 142 4.69 11.29 6.78
N LEU A 143 4.82 12.62 6.72
CA LEU A 143 5.54 13.32 5.65
C LEU A 143 7.03 12.93 5.57
N LYS A 144 7.66 12.55 6.68
CA LYS A 144 9.05 12.06 6.72
C LYS A 144 9.20 10.61 6.25
N ASN A 145 8.13 9.82 6.32
CA ASN A 145 8.14 8.39 6.02
C ASN A 145 7.46 8.03 4.69
N LEU A 146 6.91 9.02 3.99
CA LEU A 146 6.28 8.87 2.69
C LEU A 146 7.29 9.17 1.60
N ASP A 147 7.17 8.45 0.48
CA ASP A 147 8.08 8.57 -0.67
C ASP A 147 7.23 8.56 -1.95
N PHE A 148 6.81 9.75 -2.36
CA PHE A 148 6.09 10.01 -3.61
C PHE A 148 6.25 11.48 -4.01
N LYS A 149 5.80 11.82 -5.22
CA LYS A 149 5.70 13.20 -5.69
C LYS A 149 4.26 13.50 -6.10
N ALA A 150 3.60 14.38 -5.35
CA ALA A 150 2.21 14.74 -5.61
C ALA A 150 2.10 15.56 -6.90
N ASP A 151 1.08 15.28 -7.69
CA ASP A 151 0.60 16.22 -8.71
C ASP A 151 -0.27 17.29 -8.07
N VAL A 152 -1.08 16.88 -7.08
CA VAL A 152 -2.01 17.76 -6.37
C VAL A 152 -2.02 17.47 -4.88
N TRP A 153 -2.02 18.53 -4.06
CA TRP A 153 -2.27 18.48 -2.62
C TRP A 153 -3.64 19.04 -2.27
N PHE A 154 -4.42 18.26 -1.52
CA PHE A 154 -5.63 18.69 -0.82
C PHE A 154 -5.28 18.93 0.64
N MET A 155 -5.12 20.19 1.03
CA MET A 155 -4.92 20.55 2.44
C MET A 155 -6.30 20.75 3.06
N ASP A 156 -6.86 19.66 3.59
CA ASP A 156 -8.24 19.58 4.10
C ASP A 156 -8.29 19.18 5.59
N GLY A 157 -7.76 20.08 6.41
CA GLY A 157 -7.78 19.97 7.87
C GLY A 157 -8.95 20.68 8.52
N PHE A 158 -9.04 20.59 9.85
CA PHE A 158 -9.79 21.58 10.63
C PHE A 158 -9.19 22.98 10.45
N SER A 159 -10.02 24.01 10.63
CA SER A 159 -9.64 25.39 10.32
C SER A 159 -8.32 25.80 10.98
N PRO A 160 -7.47 26.63 10.34
CA PRO A 160 -6.14 26.92 10.87
C PRO A 160 -6.13 27.55 12.26
N ALA A 161 -7.19 28.26 12.65
CA ALA A 161 -7.35 28.80 14.00
C ALA A 161 -7.60 27.70 15.06
N LYS A 162 -8.22 26.59 14.67
CA LYS A 162 -8.60 25.48 15.56
C LYS A 162 -7.61 24.32 15.57
N ASN A 163 -6.77 24.21 14.54
CA ASN A 163 -5.75 23.17 14.42
C ASN A 163 -4.44 23.72 13.82
N PRO A 164 -3.79 24.74 14.44
CA PRO A 164 -2.63 25.42 13.86
C PRO A 164 -1.47 24.48 13.54
N ASP A 165 -1.26 23.44 14.35
CA ASP A 165 -0.16 22.45 14.19
C ASP A 165 -0.15 21.77 12.81
N MET A 166 -1.33 21.53 12.22
CA MET A 166 -1.45 20.94 10.89
C MET A 166 -1.04 21.89 9.76
N TRP A 167 -0.98 23.18 10.03
CA TRP A 167 -0.70 24.23 9.04
C TRP A 167 0.64 24.92 9.28
N ASP A 168 1.45 24.39 10.18
CA ASP A 168 2.74 24.97 10.52
C ASP A 168 3.75 24.83 9.37
N LEU A 169 4.86 25.55 9.51
CA LEU A 169 5.91 25.60 8.50
C LEU A 169 6.58 24.24 8.28
N GLU A 170 6.73 23.40 9.31
CA GLU A 170 7.35 22.07 9.18
C GLU A 170 6.48 21.15 8.32
N VAL A 171 5.16 21.22 8.47
CA VAL A 171 4.21 20.52 7.60
C VAL A 171 4.34 21.01 6.16
N MET A 172 4.38 22.33 5.93
CA MET A 172 4.53 22.87 4.57
C MET A 172 5.86 22.47 3.92
N LYS A 173 6.95 22.38 4.70
CA LYS A 173 8.24 21.85 4.24
C LYS A 173 8.12 20.40 3.81
N GLY A 174 7.46 19.55 4.60
CA GLY A 174 7.21 18.16 4.24
C GLY A 174 6.34 18.01 2.98
N VAL A 175 5.30 18.86 2.85
CA VAL A 175 4.46 18.93 1.64
C VAL A 175 5.28 19.31 0.41
N ALA A 176 6.12 20.34 0.50
CA ALA A 176 6.98 20.77 -0.59
C ALA A 176 8.02 19.69 -0.96
N ASN A 177 8.59 18.98 0.03
CA ASN A 177 9.51 17.85 -0.19
C ASN A 177 8.87 16.68 -0.94
N LEU A 178 7.55 16.48 -0.78
CA LEU A 178 6.77 15.48 -1.51
C LEU A 178 6.12 16.06 -2.77
N SER A 179 6.61 17.18 -3.28
CA SER A 179 6.13 17.86 -4.47
C SER A 179 7.25 18.02 -5.51
N MET A 180 6.88 18.41 -6.72
CA MET A 180 7.79 18.81 -7.81
C MET A 180 7.29 20.13 -8.40
N ALA A 181 8.12 20.78 -9.22
CA ALA A 181 7.70 21.94 -10.00
C ALA A 181 6.40 21.62 -10.76
N GLY A 182 5.43 22.52 -10.67
CA GLY A 182 4.08 22.35 -11.22
C GLY A 182 3.09 21.61 -10.32
N THR A 183 3.49 21.08 -9.15
CA THR A 183 2.55 20.54 -8.15
C THR A 183 1.60 21.63 -7.69
N ILE A 184 0.30 21.30 -7.66
CA ILE A 184 -0.73 22.27 -7.27
C ILE A 184 -1.33 21.94 -5.90
N LEU A 185 -1.37 22.91 -5.01
CA LEU A 185 -2.00 22.80 -3.70
C LEU A 185 -3.30 23.59 -3.68
N SER A 186 -4.34 23.00 -3.10
CA SER A 186 -5.64 23.62 -2.91
C SER A 186 -6.10 23.48 -1.47
N THR A 187 -6.69 24.55 -0.92
CA THR A 187 -7.32 24.52 0.40
C THR A 187 -8.48 25.50 0.49
N TYR A 188 -9.49 25.17 1.29
CA TYR A 188 -10.63 26.06 1.54
C TYR A 188 -10.24 27.31 2.36
N SER A 189 -9.07 27.28 3.02
CA SER A 189 -8.59 28.34 3.90
C SER A 189 -8.07 29.55 3.10
N SER A 190 -8.22 30.74 3.68
CA SER A 190 -7.59 32.00 3.23
C SER A 190 -6.69 32.63 4.30
N SER A 191 -6.28 31.83 5.31
CA SER A 191 -5.49 32.32 6.44
C SER A 191 -4.14 32.90 6.01
N GLY A 192 -3.81 34.08 6.57
CA GLY A 192 -2.58 34.79 6.24
C GLY A 192 -1.31 34.03 6.64
N PHE A 193 -1.30 33.31 7.76
CA PHE A 193 -0.11 32.54 8.16
C PHE A 193 0.10 31.31 7.28
N VAL A 194 -0.98 30.68 6.80
CA VAL A 194 -0.90 29.55 5.86
C VAL A 194 -0.30 30.02 4.54
N LYS A 195 -0.74 31.18 4.04
CA LYS A 195 -0.14 31.82 2.86
C LYS A 195 1.35 32.06 3.05
N ARG A 196 1.76 32.66 4.18
CA ARG A 196 3.19 32.93 4.47
C ARG A 196 4.02 31.64 4.48
N ASN A 197 3.56 30.60 5.18
CA ASN A 197 4.27 29.32 5.26
C ASN A 197 4.39 28.65 3.89
N LEU A 198 3.35 28.72 3.04
CA LEU A 198 3.39 28.19 1.68
C LEU A 198 4.38 28.96 0.79
N THR A 199 4.38 30.29 0.87
CA THR A 199 5.34 31.12 0.13
C THR A 199 6.77 30.86 0.58
N GLU A 200 7.01 30.69 1.88
CA GLU A 200 8.34 30.41 2.43
C GLU A 200 8.94 29.11 1.89
N VAL A 201 8.11 28.09 1.62
CA VAL A 201 8.57 26.81 1.07
C VAL A 201 8.53 26.74 -0.46
N GLY A 202 8.35 27.89 -1.14
CA GLY A 202 8.50 28.02 -2.59
C GLY A 202 7.21 27.91 -3.41
N PHE A 203 6.03 27.85 -2.79
CA PHE A 203 4.78 27.92 -3.53
C PHE A 203 4.42 29.37 -3.90
N GLU A 204 4.05 29.59 -5.16
CA GLU A 204 3.37 30.81 -5.58
C GLU A 204 1.89 30.73 -5.19
N VAL A 205 1.45 31.62 -4.30
CA VAL A 205 0.12 31.58 -3.68
C VAL A 205 -0.82 32.60 -4.32
N SER A 206 -1.97 32.12 -4.80
CA SER A 206 -3.09 32.92 -5.32
C SER A 206 -4.31 32.82 -4.41
N LEU A 207 -4.94 33.96 -4.12
CA LEU A 207 -6.26 34.00 -3.48
C LEU A 207 -7.34 34.05 -4.57
N ILE A 208 -8.14 33.00 -4.65
CA ILE A 208 -9.25 32.90 -5.61
C ILE A 208 -10.59 32.87 -4.90
N LYS A 209 -11.69 33.04 -5.65
CA LYS A 209 -13.05 33.02 -5.10
C LYS A 209 -13.30 31.73 -4.32
N GLY A 210 -13.85 31.84 -3.11
CA GLY A 210 -14.22 30.68 -2.29
C GLY A 210 -15.56 30.05 -2.69
N HIS A 211 -15.81 28.84 -2.21
CA HIS A 211 -17.08 28.14 -2.43
C HIS A 211 -18.23 28.77 -1.63
N ALA A 212 -19.41 28.90 -2.25
CA ALA A 212 -20.62 29.45 -1.67
C ALA A 212 -20.40 30.86 -1.07
N GLN A 213 -20.63 31.03 0.24
CA GLN A 213 -20.50 32.31 0.93
C GLN A 213 -19.04 32.67 1.30
N LYS A 214 -18.08 31.75 1.11
CA LYS A 214 -16.66 32.02 1.41
C LYS A 214 -16.11 33.00 0.38
N ARG A 215 -15.56 34.13 0.83
CA ARG A 215 -15.02 35.18 -0.06
C ARG A 215 -13.82 34.68 -0.85
N GLN A 216 -12.87 34.04 -0.18
CA GLN A 216 -11.60 33.63 -0.76
C GLN A 216 -11.18 32.23 -0.30
N MET A 217 -10.33 31.60 -1.09
CA MET A 217 -9.62 30.36 -0.78
C MET A 217 -8.20 30.41 -1.40
N ILE A 218 -7.31 29.53 -0.94
CA ILE A 218 -5.93 29.46 -1.44
C ILE A 218 -5.79 28.41 -2.54
N ARG A 219 -5.19 28.84 -3.64
CA ARG A 219 -4.61 28.01 -4.70
C ARG A 219 -3.12 28.30 -4.78
N ALA A 220 -2.27 27.29 -4.83
CA ALA A 220 -0.82 27.52 -4.84
C ALA A 220 -0.09 26.54 -5.76
N VAL A 221 0.96 26.99 -6.46
CA VAL A 221 1.75 26.16 -7.39
C VAL A 221 3.21 26.21 -7.00
N LEU A 222 3.86 25.05 -6.86
CA LEU A 222 5.30 24.98 -6.62
C LEU A 222 6.03 25.33 -7.93
N LYS A 223 6.89 26.36 -7.91
CA LYS A 223 7.52 26.87 -9.15
C LYS A 223 8.76 26.09 -9.55
N GLU A 224 9.58 25.72 -8.56
CA GLU A 224 10.85 25.07 -8.78
C GLU A 224 10.93 23.79 -7.95
N ASN A 225 11.70 22.82 -8.43
CA ASN A 225 12.00 21.64 -7.64
C ASN A 225 12.87 22.06 -6.45
N LEU A 226 12.49 21.64 -5.25
CA LEU A 226 13.42 21.69 -4.14
C LEU A 226 14.61 20.79 -4.47
N ASN A 227 15.82 21.28 -4.24
CA ASN A 227 17.01 20.45 -4.19
C ASN A 227 17.11 19.91 -2.76
N PRO A 228 16.63 18.69 -2.46
CA PRO A 228 16.81 18.14 -1.13
C PRO A 228 18.32 18.00 -0.89
N ILE A 229 18.82 18.66 0.15
CA ILE A 229 20.09 18.30 0.77
C ILE A 229 19.79 16.96 1.45
N ASN A 230 20.09 15.83 0.80
CA ASN A 230 19.75 14.51 1.34
C ASN A 230 21.03 13.76 1.69
N ASP A 231 21.23 13.48 2.97
CA ASP A 231 22.36 12.71 3.51
C ASP A 231 22.25 11.20 3.19
N GLU A 232 21.11 10.74 2.66
CA GLU A 232 20.81 9.32 2.40
C GLU A 232 20.60 9.01 0.91
N ILE A 233 21.55 9.39 0.05
CA ILE A 233 21.55 9.09 -1.40
C ILE A 233 21.31 7.59 -1.67
N TRP A 234 21.78 6.72 -0.77
CA TRP A 234 21.65 5.26 -0.83
C TRP A 234 20.21 4.74 -0.85
N PHE A 235 19.24 5.46 -0.27
CA PHE A 235 17.83 5.06 -0.26
C PHE A 235 16.98 5.78 -1.34
N ARG A 236 17.61 6.61 -2.19
CA ARG A 236 16.89 7.37 -3.21
C ARG A 236 16.32 6.43 -4.27
N ARG A 237 15.00 6.48 -4.48
CA ARG A 237 14.36 5.81 -5.62
C ARG A 237 14.65 6.56 -6.92
N VAL A 238 14.99 5.81 -7.96
CA VAL A 238 15.01 6.31 -9.34
C VAL A 238 13.59 6.29 -9.88
N LEU A 239 12.99 7.47 -10.06
CA LEU A 239 11.68 7.60 -10.68
C LEU A 239 11.86 7.55 -12.21
N LYS A 240 11.65 6.37 -12.81
CA LYS A 240 11.55 6.20 -14.26
C LYS A 240 10.10 5.97 -14.65
N THR A 241 9.63 6.71 -15.65
CA THR A 241 8.29 6.54 -16.23
C THR A 241 8.37 5.54 -17.37
N TYR A 242 7.43 4.60 -17.40
CA TYR A 242 7.31 3.60 -18.46
C TYR A 242 5.95 3.71 -19.12
N ASN A 243 5.88 3.30 -20.39
CA ASN A 243 4.62 3.22 -21.11
C ASN A 243 3.85 1.98 -20.66
N LYS A 244 2.51 2.03 -20.72
CA LYS A 244 1.66 0.90 -20.32
C LYS A 244 1.94 -0.36 -21.14
N ASN A 245 2.51 -0.26 -22.34
CA ASN A 245 2.86 -1.41 -23.18
C ASN A 245 4.33 -1.80 -23.08
N SER A 246 5.09 -1.20 -22.16
CA SER A 246 6.47 -1.61 -21.91
C SER A 246 6.49 -3.07 -21.47
N ARG A 247 7.48 -3.80 -21.98
CA ARG A 247 7.69 -5.20 -21.67
C ARG A 247 8.40 -5.36 -20.34
N VAL A 248 7.89 -6.30 -19.54
CA VAL A 248 8.44 -6.67 -18.24
C VAL A 248 8.75 -8.17 -18.27
N LEU A 249 10.03 -8.48 -18.13
CA LEU A 249 10.52 -9.84 -18.00
C LEU A 249 10.74 -10.17 -16.53
N ILE A 250 10.03 -11.18 -16.04
CA ILE A 250 10.13 -11.66 -14.67
C ILE A 250 10.83 -13.03 -14.69
N ILE A 251 11.95 -13.15 -13.99
CA ILE A 251 12.75 -14.37 -13.94
C ILE A 251 12.43 -15.13 -12.66
N GLY A 252 11.78 -16.29 -12.80
CA GLY A 252 11.30 -17.17 -11.73
C GLY A 252 9.77 -17.21 -11.63
N ALA A 253 9.19 -18.41 -11.63
CA ALA A 253 7.75 -18.63 -11.54
C ALA A 253 7.29 -19.15 -10.16
N GLY A 254 7.96 -18.69 -9.10
CA GLY A 254 7.52 -18.83 -7.71
C GLY A 254 6.40 -17.85 -7.35
N ILE A 255 5.94 -17.88 -6.08
CA ILE A 255 4.88 -16.96 -5.62
C ILE A 255 5.27 -15.48 -5.75
N SER A 256 6.56 -15.15 -5.59
CA SER A 256 7.08 -13.78 -5.77
C SER A 256 6.93 -13.32 -7.22
N GLY A 257 7.39 -14.12 -8.19
CA GLY A 257 7.27 -13.81 -9.62
C GLY A 257 5.82 -13.70 -10.08
N LEU A 258 4.97 -14.66 -9.71
CA LEU A 258 3.56 -14.68 -10.13
C LEU A 258 2.74 -13.54 -9.51
N SER A 259 2.98 -13.18 -8.25
CA SER A 259 2.29 -12.04 -7.62
C SER A 259 2.77 -10.71 -8.19
N THR A 260 4.07 -10.58 -8.49
CA THR A 260 4.64 -9.41 -9.18
C THR A 260 4.06 -9.26 -10.58
N ALA A 261 4.04 -10.35 -11.36
CA ALA A 261 3.43 -10.42 -12.69
C ALA A 261 1.99 -9.93 -12.68
N LYS A 262 1.21 -10.34 -11.67
CA LYS A 262 -0.17 -9.91 -11.53
C LYS A 262 -0.31 -8.41 -11.29
N VAL A 263 0.61 -7.78 -10.56
CA VAL A 263 0.60 -6.34 -10.33
C VAL A 263 0.92 -5.59 -11.62
N PHE A 264 1.96 -6.01 -12.36
CA PHE A 264 2.32 -5.40 -13.65
C PHE A 264 1.24 -5.57 -14.72
N GLN A 265 0.68 -6.77 -14.88
CA GLN A 265 -0.43 -7.03 -15.80
C GLN A 265 -1.65 -6.14 -15.49
N ASN A 266 -2.01 -5.97 -14.21
CA ASN A 266 -3.12 -5.09 -13.83
C ASN A 266 -2.83 -3.60 -14.10
N ALA A 267 -1.56 -3.20 -14.14
CA ALA A 267 -1.13 -1.86 -14.52
C ALA A 267 -1.02 -1.66 -16.04
N GLY A 268 -1.22 -2.72 -16.84
CA GLY A 268 -1.30 -2.69 -18.30
C GLY A 268 -0.08 -3.24 -19.03
N PHE A 269 1.00 -3.56 -18.32
CA PHE A 269 2.29 -3.98 -18.90
C PHE A 269 2.20 -5.30 -19.66
N ASP A 270 3.04 -5.44 -20.69
CA ASP A 270 3.30 -6.72 -21.37
C ASP A 270 4.22 -7.56 -20.49
N VAL A 271 3.71 -8.66 -19.92
CA VAL A 271 4.44 -9.46 -18.92
C VAL A 271 4.82 -10.82 -19.49
N ILE A 272 6.11 -11.11 -19.47
CA ILE A 272 6.67 -12.43 -19.78
C ILE A 272 7.34 -12.97 -18.52
N ILE A 273 7.13 -14.26 -18.24
CA ILE A 273 7.80 -14.95 -17.13
C ILE A 273 8.72 -16.02 -17.71
N THR A 274 9.93 -16.15 -17.19
CA THR A 274 10.81 -17.28 -17.47
C THR A 274 10.98 -18.15 -16.23
N GLU A 275 11.03 -19.46 -16.43
CA GLU A 275 11.25 -20.45 -15.38
C GLU A 275 12.34 -21.41 -15.84
N LYS A 276 13.30 -21.70 -14.95
CA LYS A 276 14.42 -22.60 -15.28
C LYS A 276 13.97 -24.06 -15.34
N GLU A 277 12.96 -24.41 -14.56
CA GLU A 277 12.40 -25.76 -14.53
C GLU A 277 11.29 -25.95 -15.58
N SER A 278 10.81 -27.19 -15.73
CA SER A 278 9.68 -27.53 -16.60
C SER A 278 8.30 -27.27 -15.99
N GLU A 279 8.23 -26.91 -14.71
CA GLU A 279 7.00 -26.54 -14.00
C GLU A 279 7.20 -25.33 -13.09
N VAL A 280 6.10 -24.63 -12.77
CA VAL A 280 6.09 -23.56 -11.76
C VAL A 280 6.15 -24.11 -10.34
N ALA A 281 6.68 -23.31 -9.41
CA ALA A 281 6.69 -23.59 -7.97
C ALA A 281 7.31 -24.95 -7.60
N THR A 282 8.48 -25.25 -8.16
CA THR A 282 9.27 -26.47 -7.91
C THR A 282 10.20 -26.36 -6.70
N ASN A 283 10.55 -25.14 -6.27
CA ASN A 283 11.43 -24.88 -5.13
C ASN A 283 10.66 -24.36 -3.89
N GLY A 284 11.05 -23.27 -3.23
CA GLY A 284 10.45 -22.81 -1.95
C GLY A 284 8.93 -22.57 -1.96
N SER A 285 8.32 -22.37 -3.13
CA SER A 285 6.85 -22.27 -3.30
C SER A 285 6.15 -23.63 -3.48
N GLY A 286 6.89 -24.73 -3.51
CA GLY A 286 6.42 -26.09 -3.84
C GLY A 286 5.79 -26.87 -2.69
N ASN A 287 5.76 -26.30 -1.49
CA ASN A 287 5.12 -26.92 -0.33
C ASN A 287 3.63 -27.21 -0.58
N LEU A 288 3.11 -28.24 0.09
CA LEU A 288 1.68 -28.56 -0.03
C LEU A 288 0.78 -27.59 0.70
N ILE A 289 1.15 -27.25 1.93
CA ILE A 289 0.42 -26.30 2.76
C ILE A 289 1.44 -25.41 3.46
N GLY A 290 1.21 -24.10 3.43
CA GLY A 290 1.95 -23.10 4.18
C GLY A 290 1.03 -22.28 5.09
N ALA A 291 1.61 -21.62 6.09
CA ALA A 291 0.91 -20.64 6.91
C ALA A 291 1.20 -19.22 6.39
N LEU A 292 0.15 -18.41 6.29
CA LEU A 292 0.25 -16.97 6.09
C LEU A 292 0.08 -16.26 7.42
N MET A 293 1.18 -15.73 7.94
CA MET A 293 1.23 -14.98 9.19
C MET A 293 2.25 -13.85 9.08
N PRO A 294 2.03 -12.70 9.74
CA PRO A 294 3.08 -11.70 9.92
C PRO A 294 4.09 -12.15 10.98
N LEU A 295 5.33 -11.71 10.87
CA LEU A 295 6.27 -11.76 11.99
C LEU A 295 5.81 -10.77 13.06
N ILE A 296 5.63 -11.25 14.29
CA ILE A 296 5.23 -10.41 15.42
C ILE A 296 6.46 -10.01 16.23
N THR A 297 6.66 -8.70 16.36
CA THR A 297 7.72 -8.09 17.17
C THR A 297 7.12 -7.22 18.27
N GLN A 298 7.97 -6.64 19.11
CA GLN A 298 7.59 -5.52 19.95
C GLN A 298 7.06 -4.36 19.10
N LYS A 299 6.29 -3.48 19.74
CA LYS A 299 5.75 -2.27 19.12
C LYS A 299 6.87 -1.43 18.53
N ASP A 300 6.56 -0.77 17.42
CA ASP A 300 7.42 0.19 16.74
C ASP A 300 8.69 -0.32 16.05
N VAL A 301 9.07 -1.60 16.23
CA VAL A 301 10.12 -2.26 15.44
C VAL A 301 9.76 -2.24 13.94
N ILE A 302 10.65 -1.69 13.13
CA ILE A 302 10.47 -1.48 11.67
C ILE A 302 10.14 -2.80 10.97
N LEU A 303 10.87 -3.87 11.29
CA LEU A 303 10.66 -5.20 10.70
C LEU A 303 9.23 -5.70 10.94
N GLY A 304 8.71 -5.61 12.16
CA GLY A 304 7.33 -6.02 12.48
C GLY A 304 6.27 -5.15 11.81
N LYS A 305 6.51 -3.83 11.72
CA LYS A 305 5.64 -2.90 10.96
C LYS A 305 5.56 -3.31 9.49
N MET A 306 6.70 -3.58 8.86
CA MET A 306 6.79 -4.03 7.47
C MET A 306 6.07 -5.37 7.27
N HIS A 307 6.35 -6.38 8.11
CA HIS A 307 5.70 -7.69 8.00
C HIS A 307 4.18 -7.61 8.19
N TYR A 308 3.70 -6.77 9.12
CA TYR A 308 2.26 -6.59 9.33
C TYR A 308 1.59 -5.90 8.13
N ALA A 309 2.21 -4.86 7.55
CA ALA A 309 1.73 -4.22 6.32
C ALA A 309 1.68 -5.21 5.15
N ALA A 310 2.77 -5.96 4.93
CA ALA A 310 2.86 -7.00 3.91
C ALA A 310 1.80 -8.09 4.10
N PHE A 311 1.57 -8.54 5.34
CA PHE A 311 0.53 -9.51 5.67
C PHE A 311 -0.87 -9.00 5.30
N LEU A 312 -1.20 -7.74 5.59
CA LEU A 312 -2.50 -7.17 5.21
C LEU A 312 -2.67 -7.08 3.69
N MET A 313 -1.61 -6.72 2.97
CA MET A 313 -1.61 -6.75 1.50
C MET A 313 -1.80 -8.17 0.96
N ALA A 314 -1.08 -9.15 1.51
CA ALA A 314 -1.20 -10.55 1.15
C ALA A 314 -2.61 -11.10 1.43
N VAL A 315 -3.22 -10.77 2.57
CA VAL A 315 -4.60 -11.14 2.90
C VAL A 315 -5.57 -10.63 1.83
N ASN A 316 -5.42 -9.39 1.37
CA ASN A 316 -6.28 -8.83 0.33
C ASN A 316 -6.03 -9.48 -1.03
N PHE A 317 -4.77 -9.72 -1.39
CA PHE A 317 -4.39 -10.44 -2.60
C PHE A 317 -5.00 -11.83 -2.63
N TYR A 318 -4.84 -12.62 -1.56
CA TYR A 318 -5.35 -13.99 -1.51
C TYR A 318 -6.86 -14.09 -1.32
N LYS A 319 -7.53 -13.09 -0.73
CA LYS A 319 -9.00 -13.00 -0.78
C LYS A 319 -9.51 -12.84 -2.21
N LYS A 320 -8.75 -12.18 -3.08
CA LYS A 320 -9.11 -11.93 -4.48
C LYS A 320 -8.73 -13.12 -5.37
N TYR A 321 -7.53 -13.65 -5.23
CA TYR A 321 -6.97 -14.63 -6.17
C TYR A 321 -6.81 -16.05 -5.59
N GLY A 322 -6.87 -16.21 -4.27
CA GLY A 322 -6.60 -17.48 -3.60
C GLY A 322 -7.73 -18.52 -3.70
N LYS A 323 -8.97 -18.10 -4.00
CA LYS A 323 -10.15 -18.97 -4.14
C LYS A 323 -10.24 -20.02 -2.99
N ASN A 324 -10.42 -21.30 -3.32
CA ASN A 324 -10.46 -22.43 -2.39
C ASN A 324 -9.06 -22.94 -1.97
N LEU A 325 -7.97 -22.34 -2.48
CA LEU A 325 -6.59 -22.70 -2.16
C LEU A 325 -6.08 -21.96 -0.91
N VAL A 326 -6.83 -20.99 -0.42
CA VAL A 326 -6.54 -20.22 0.78
C VAL A 326 -7.73 -20.25 1.72
N LYS A 327 -7.50 -20.61 2.98
CA LYS A 327 -8.53 -20.60 4.03
C LYS A 327 -8.11 -19.70 5.18
N PHE A 328 -8.82 -18.59 5.35
CA PHE A 328 -8.66 -17.65 6.46
C PHE A 328 -9.32 -18.21 7.71
N ASN A 329 -8.60 -19.05 8.43
CA ASN A 329 -9.05 -19.69 9.67
C ASN A 329 -8.53 -18.98 10.92
N GLY A 330 -7.47 -18.17 10.83
CA GLY A 330 -6.79 -17.59 11.97
C GLY A 330 -5.72 -18.52 12.55
N ALA A 331 -4.87 -17.96 13.41
CA ALA A 331 -3.75 -18.66 14.05
C ALA A 331 -3.63 -18.27 15.52
N LYS A 332 -3.22 -19.23 16.35
CA LYS A 332 -2.71 -18.97 17.69
C LYS A 332 -1.20 -19.19 17.69
N GLU A 333 -0.48 -18.18 18.16
CA GLU A 333 0.98 -18.22 18.33
C GLU A 333 1.25 -18.19 19.84
N PHE A 334 1.84 -19.26 20.35
CA PHE A 334 2.04 -19.50 21.77
C PHE A 334 3.36 -18.89 22.25
N ALA A 335 3.32 -18.19 23.37
CA ALA A 335 4.49 -17.68 24.06
C ALA A 335 5.02 -18.72 25.05
N PHE A 336 5.88 -19.60 24.57
CA PHE A 336 6.40 -20.74 25.33
C PHE A 336 7.58 -20.39 26.26
N ASP A 337 8.11 -19.18 26.18
CA ASP A 337 9.15 -18.66 27.06
C ASP A 337 8.87 -17.21 27.50
N GLU A 338 9.62 -16.71 28.49
CA GLU A 338 9.46 -15.35 29.01
C GLU A 338 9.78 -14.26 27.98
N THR A 339 10.66 -14.54 27.02
CA THR A 339 11.06 -13.58 25.98
C THR A 339 9.90 -13.28 25.05
N LEU A 340 9.16 -14.31 24.63
CA LEU A 340 7.96 -14.20 23.82
C LEU A 340 6.81 -13.57 24.59
N ILE A 341 6.65 -13.88 25.88
CA ILE A 341 5.65 -13.22 26.73
C ILE A 341 5.91 -11.71 26.74
N LYS A 342 7.13 -11.28 27.07
CA LYS A 342 7.52 -9.85 27.07
C LYS A 342 7.36 -9.19 25.70
N ARG A 343 7.67 -9.93 24.63
CA ARG A 343 7.50 -9.46 23.24
C ARG A 343 6.03 -9.18 22.93
N TYR A 344 5.14 -10.10 23.27
CA TYR A 344 3.72 -9.99 22.93
C TYR A 344 2.96 -9.03 23.85
N GLU A 345 3.32 -8.92 25.12
CA GLU A 345 2.78 -7.88 26.03
C GLU A 345 3.05 -6.47 25.50
N ASN A 346 4.21 -6.28 24.87
CA ASN A 346 4.61 -5.02 24.23
C ASN A 346 4.31 -4.98 22.73
N SER A 347 3.42 -5.84 22.21
CA SER A 347 3.08 -5.89 20.79
C SER A 347 1.75 -5.19 20.48
N ASN A 348 1.39 -5.16 19.18
CA ASN A 348 0.07 -4.72 18.73
C ASN A 348 -1.04 -5.78 18.88
N PHE A 349 -0.74 -6.93 19.50
CA PHE A 349 -1.64 -8.06 19.68
C PHE A 349 -1.97 -8.25 21.15
N LYS A 350 -3.20 -8.68 21.44
CA LYS A 350 -3.63 -8.97 22.81
C LYS A 350 -3.15 -10.37 23.19
N LEU A 351 -2.29 -10.45 24.20
CA LEU A 351 -1.90 -11.71 24.83
C LEU A 351 -3.06 -12.25 25.68
N ASP A 352 -3.46 -13.49 25.42
CA ASP A 352 -4.40 -14.22 26.24
C ASP A 352 -3.64 -15.15 27.20
N LYS A 353 -3.58 -14.78 28.48
CA LYS A 353 -2.91 -15.56 29.54
C LYS A 353 -3.71 -16.78 30.01
N LYS A 354 -4.94 -16.96 29.52
CA LYS A 354 -5.80 -18.09 29.90
C LYS A 354 -5.60 -19.32 29.00
N ASP A 355 -4.93 -19.16 27.87
CA ASP A 355 -4.63 -20.27 26.97
C ASP A 355 -3.64 -21.25 27.62
N PHE A 356 -3.83 -22.53 27.32
CA PHE A 356 -3.05 -23.66 27.86
C PHE A 356 -2.41 -24.45 26.70
N PRO A 357 -1.17 -24.95 26.83
CA PRO A 357 -0.28 -24.87 28.00
C PRO A 357 0.41 -23.52 28.20
N TYR A 358 0.37 -22.63 27.20
CA TYR A 358 1.03 -21.32 27.24
C TYR A 358 0.07 -20.18 26.89
N PRO A 359 0.32 -18.96 27.38
CA PRO A 359 -0.32 -17.76 26.86
C PRO A 359 -0.16 -17.67 25.34
N SER A 360 -1.14 -17.10 24.64
CA SER A 360 -1.08 -16.99 23.17
C SER A 360 -1.60 -15.66 22.65
N ILE A 361 -1.18 -15.30 21.44
CA ILE A 361 -1.81 -14.24 20.65
C ILE A 361 -2.66 -14.84 19.54
N TYR A 362 -3.78 -14.18 19.23
CA TYR A 362 -4.66 -14.59 18.13
C TYR A 362 -4.53 -13.69 16.90
N ILE A 363 -4.15 -14.29 15.77
CA ILE A 363 -4.02 -13.62 14.48
C ILE A 363 -5.23 -13.95 13.60
N LYS A 364 -6.25 -13.09 13.66
CA LYS A 364 -7.57 -13.33 13.04
C LYS A 364 -7.55 -13.67 11.53
N ASN A 365 -6.71 -13.00 10.74
CA ASN A 365 -6.65 -13.20 9.29
C ASN A 365 -5.52 -14.14 8.86
N ALA A 366 -4.87 -14.86 9.78
CA ALA A 366 -3.92 -15.88 9.37
C ALA A 366 -4.63 -16.96 8.56
N ALA A 367 -3.89 -17.61 7.67
CA ALA A 367 -4.50 -18.53 6.70
C ALA A 367 -3.63 -19.73 6.39
N SER A 368 -4.30 -20.84 6.06
CA SER A 368 -3.67 -21.99 5.41
C SER A 368 -3.70 -21.77 3.90
N ILE A 369 -2.56 -21.93 3.25
CA ILE A 369 -2.39 -21.74 1.81
C ILE A 369 -1.89 -23.03 1.18
N ARG A 370 -2.34 -23.40 -0.02
CA ARG A 370 -1.71 -24.44 -0.86
C ARG A 370 -0.76 -23.80 -1.88
N PRO A 371 0.50 -23.46 -1.55
CA PRO A 371 1.29 -22.57 -2.39
C PRO A 371 1.59 -23.17 -3.76
N LYS A 372 1.94 -24.46 -3.86
CA LYS A 372 2.16 -25.10 -5.18
C LYS A 372 0.93 -25.02 -6.09
N LYS A 373 -0.25 -25.38 -5.56
CA LYS A 373 -1.52 -25.30 -6.33
C LYS A 373 -1.89 -23.86 -6.65
N LEU A 374 -1.61 -22.92 -5.74
CA LEU A 374 -1.88 -21.50 -5.94
C LEU A 374 -1.03 -20.93 -7.07
N CYS A 375 0.27 -21.25 -7.09
CA CYS A 375 1.15 -20.85 -8.18
C CYS A 375 0.67 -21.44 -9.51
N LYS A 376 0.30 -22.74 -9.56
CA LYS A 376 -0.28 -23.35 -10.78
C LYS A 376 -1.58 -22.68 -11.24
N ALA A 377 -2.42 -22.23 -10.31
CA ALA A 377 -3.66 -21.53 -10.63
C ALA A 377 -3.42 -20.09 -11.11
N LEU A 378 -2.39 -19.41 -10.59
CA LEU A 378 -2.01 -18.08 -11.06
C LEU A 378 -1.29 -18.12 -12.40
N SER A 379 -0.48 -19.15 -12.65
CA SER A 379 0.34 -19.28 -13.86
C SER A 379 -0.48 -19.41 -15.13
N SER A 380 -1.73 -19.90 -15.06
CA SER A 380 -2.60 -20.04 -16.24
C SER A 380 -2.99 -18.69 -16.88
N GLU A 381 -2.72 -17.57 -16.21
CA GLU A 381 -3.03 -16.22 -16.70
C GLU A 381 -1.83 -15.53 -17.37
N PHE A 382 -0.67 -16.21 -17.48
CA PHE A 382 0.57 -15.62 -17.94
C PHE A 382 1.23 -16.45 -19.05
N ASN A 383 1.97 -15.76 -19.92
CA ASN A 383 2.91 -16.39 -20.82
C ASN A 383 4.18 -16.76 -20.04
N ILE A 384 4.42 -18.06 -19.85
CA ILE A 384 5.58 -18.58 -19.12
C ILE A 384 6.42 -19.43 -20.05
N LEU A 385 7.69 -19.07 -20.17
CA LEU A 385 8.70 -19.81 -20.92
C LEU A 385 9.48 -20.70 -19.96
N PHE A 386 9.28 -22.01 -20.06
CA PHE A 386 9.93 -23.03 -19.23
C PHE A 386 11.28 -23.47 -19.83
N ASN A 387 12.18 -23.97 -18.97
CA ASN A 387 13.56 -24.30 -19.32
C ASN A 387 14.39 -23.08 -19.76
N TYR A 388 14.08 -21.89 -19.24
CA TYR A 388 14.80 -20.64 -19.45
C TYR A 388 15.58 -20.28 -18.18
N GLU A 389 16.76 -20.87 -18.00
CA GLU A 389 17.66 -20.51 -16.91
C GLU A 389 18.48 -19.26 -17.26
N PHE A 390 18.42 -18.23 -16.42
CA PHE A 390 19.18 -16.99 -16.58
C PHE A 390 20.68 -17.25 -16.65
N LYS A 391 21.34 -16.63 -17.65
CA LYS A 391 22.79 -16.71 -17.89
C LYS A 391 23.45 -15.34 -17.69
N ASN A 392 23.03 -14.32 -18.42
CA ASN A 392 23.59 -12.96 -18.34
C ASN A 392 22.56 -11.90 -18.81
N LEU A 393 22.87 -10.63 -18.54
CA LEU A 393 22.11 -9.45 -18.92
C LEU A 393 23.06 -8.42 -19.53
N GLU A 394 22.66 -7.85 -20.65
CA GLU A 394 23.30 -6.68 -21.26
C GLU A 394 22.34 -5.51 -21.28
N LYS A 395 22.85 -4.29 -21.08
CA LYS A 395 22.06 -3.06 -21.22
C LYS A 395 22.41 -2.41 -22.55
N CYS A 396 21.42 -2.27 -23.42
CA CYS A 396 21.54 -1.60 -24.72
C CYS A 396 20.58 -0.40 -24.70
N ASP A 397 21.14 0.81 -24.64
CA ASP A 397 20.40 2.06 -24.50
C ASP A 397 19.43 2.04 -23.30
N ASP A 398 18.13 2.14 -23.57
CA ASP A 398 17.04 2.14 -22.59
C ASP A 398 16.46 0.76 -22.30
N LYS A 399 16.98 -0.29 -22.96
CA LYS A 399 16.48 -1.66 -22.90
C LYS A 399 17.51 -2.64 -22.36
N TYR A 400 17.03 -3.84 -22.09
CA TYR A 400 17.81 -4.96 -21.59
C TYR A 400 17.71 -6.15 -22.54
N ILE A 401 18.85 -6.75 -22.83
CA ILE A 401 18.96 -8.01 -23.56
C ILE A 401 19.33 -9.09 -22.55
N VAL A 402 18.44 -10.07 -22.38
CA VAL A 402 18.59 -11.14 -21.40
C VAL A 402 18.94 -12.44 -22.10
N HIS A 403 20.07 -13.04 -21.71
CA HIS A 403 20.57 -14.29 -22.25
C HIS A 403 20.25 -15.45 -21.31
N PHE A 404 19.86 -16.58 -21.90
CA PHE A 404 19.53 -17.82 -21.19
C PHE A 404 20.49 -18.95 -21.54
N LYS A 405 20.58 -19.97 -20.70
CA LYS A 405 21.49 -21.13 -20.92
C LYS A 405 21.11 -22.01 -22.11
N ASN A 406 19.87 -21.92 -22.59
CA ASN A 406 19.39 -22.61 -23.78
C ASN A 406 19.63 -21.78 -25.07
N ASP A 407 20.55 -20.82 -24.99
CA ASP A 407 20.94 -19.88 -26.06
C ASP A 407 19.82 -18.97 -26.60
N ASN A 408 18.63 -18.99 -25.97
CA ASN A 408 17.59 -18.01 -26.26
C ASN A 408 17.92 -16.64 -25.67
N ILE A 409 17.35 -15.61 -26.31
CA ILE A 409 17.54 -14.21 -25.96
C ILE A 409 16.16 -13.53 -25.87
N ILE A 410 15.97 -12.66 -24.87
CA ILE A 410 14.76 -11.85 -24.73
C ILE A 410 15.15 -10.39 -24.52
N GLU A 411 14.62 -9.51 -25.38
CA GLU A 411 14.69 -8.06 -25.23
C GLU A 411 13.48 -7.54 -24.43
N THR A 412 13.73 -6.63 -23.48
CA THR A 412 12.71 -6.10 -22.55
C THR A 412 13.04 -4.69 -22.05
N ASP A 413 12.04 -3.94 -21.61
CA ASP A 413 12.24 -2.60 -21.01
C ASP A 413 12.55 -2.70 -19.50
N ILE A 414 12.03 -3.74 -18.85
CA ILE A 414 12.19 -3.99 -17.40
C ILE A 414 12.55 -5.46 -17.18
N VAL A 415 13.54 -5.71 -16.31
CA VAL A 415 13.91 -7.04 -15.83
C VAL A 415 13.68 -7.09 -14.33
N ILE A 416 13.01 -8.15 -13.86
CA ILE A 416 12.76 -8.38 -12.44
C ILE A 416 13.20 -9.79 -12.07
N PHE A 417 14.15 -9.88 -11.13
CA PHE A 417 14.64 -11.16 -10.63
C PHE A 417 13.82 -11.64 -9.43
N THR A 418 13.23 -12.83 -9.54
CA THR A 418 12.43 -13.49 -8.49
C THR A 418 12.83 -14.96 -8.31
N MET A 419 14.14 -15.22 -8.31
CA MET A 419 14.74 -16.56 -8.41
C MET A 419 14.83 -17.35 -7.10
N GLY A 420 14.31 -16.81 -5.99
CA GLY A 420 14.37 -17.46 -4.67
C GLY A 420 15.80 -17.52 -4.14
N SER A 421 16.24 -18.69 -3.65
CA SER A 421 17.62 -18.86 -3.13
C SER A 421 18.69 -18.58 -4.18
N HIS A 422 18.42 -18.88 -5.46
CA HIS A 422 19.35 -18.63 -6.57
C HIS A 422 19.55 -17.14 -6.87
N SER A 423 18.82 -16.23 -6.19
CA SER A 423 19.14 -14.80 -6.25
C SER A 423 20.53 -14.50 -5.66
N GLU A 424 21.13 -15.42 -4.89
CA GLU A 424 22.54 -15.31 -4.48
C GLU A 424 23.52 -15.30 -5.67
N GLU A 425 23.16 -15.91 -6.81
CA GLU A 425 23.97 -15.91 -8.04
C GLU A 425 24.09 -14.52 -8.68
N LEU A 426 23.32 -13.53 -8.23
CA LEU A 426 23.35 -12.16 -8.76
C LEU A 426 24.35 -11.24 -8.04
N PHE A 427 25.00 -11.74 -6.98
CA PHE A 427 25.89 -10.98 -6.09
C PHE A 427 27.16 -11.79 -5.79
N ASN A 428 28.30 -11.11 -5.60
CA ASN A 428 29.65 -11.72 -5.52
C ASN A 428 29.86 -12.83 -4.46
N LYS A 429 28.95 -12.99 -3.49
CA LYS A 429 29.06 -13.98 -2.41
C LYS A 429 28.15 -15.19 -2.57
N GLY A 430 27.46 -15.34 -3.70
CA GLY A 430 26.74 -16.58 -4.03
C GLY A 430 27.69 -17.73 -4.35
N GLU A 431 27.20 -18.98 -4.27
CA GLU A 431 28.00 -20.17 -4.57
C GLU A 431 28.47 -20.22 -6.05
N ASN A 432 27.75 -19.57 -6.96
CA ASN A 432 28.08 -19.47 -8.39
C ASN A 432 27.67 -18.09 -8.97
N PRO A 433 28.44 -17.02 -8.77
CA PRO A 433 28.06 -15.68 -9.22
C PRO A 433 28.03 -15.60 -10.75
N LYS A 434 26.88 -15.24 -11.32
CA LYS A 434 26.64 -15.05 -12.77
C LYS A 434 26.77 -13.58 -13.17
N ILE A 435 26.41 -12.66 -12.27
CA ILE A 435 26.55 -11.20 -12.39
C ILE A 435 26.96 -10.67 -11.02
N ASN A 436 27.62 -9.50 -10.98
CA ASN A 436 27.89 -8.79 -9.75
C ASN A 436 27.20 -7.42 -9.75
N PHE A 437 25.94 -7.37 -9.28
CA PHE A 437 25.27 -6.08 -9.11
C PHE A 437 25.77 -5.30 -7.89
N ASP A 438 26.24 -6.00 -6.86
CA ASP A 438 26.74 -5.42 -5.60
C ASP A 438 27.56 -6.47 -4.85
N ASP A 439 28.76 -6.10 -4.39
CA ASP A 439 29.68 -6.99 -3.67
C ASP A 439 29.42 -7.06 -2.15
N LYS A 440 28.52 -6.20 -1.64
CA LYS A 440 28.16 -6.09 -0.22
C LYS A 440 26.86 -6.81 0.12
N VAL A 441 25.98 -7.05 -0.85
CA VAL A 441 24.71 -7.75 -0.61
C VAL A 441 24.98 -9.21 -0.22
N GLN A 442 24.41 -9.62 0.91
CA GLN A 442 24.51 -10.98 1.43
C GLN A 442 23.13 -11.62 1.47
N ILE A 443 22.94 -12.63 0.63
CA ILE A 443 21.78 -13.51 0.63
C ILE A 443 22.30 -14.90 0.98
N SER A 444 21.60 -15.61 1.88
CA SER A 444 21.94 -16.98 2.25
C SER A 444 20.78 -17.93 1.92
N SER A 445 21.14 -19.11 1.42
CA SER A 445 20.21 -20.21 1.23
C SER A 445 20.01 -20.98 2.53
N VAL A 446 18.76 -21.16 2.96
CA VAL A 446 18.41 -21.95 4.15
C VAL A 446 17.50 -23.10 3.74
N ARG A 447 18.01 -24.33 3.85
CA ARG A 447 17.23 -25.53 3.59
C ARG A 447 16.23 -25.79 4.72
N GLY A 448 15.00 -26.14 4.37
CA GLY A 448 13.97 -26.58 5.30
C GLY A 448 13.23 -27.82 4.79
N GLN A 449 12.64 -28.58 5.70
CA GLN A 449 11.81 -29.75 5.39
C GLN A 449 10.43 -29.61 6.03
N VAL A 450 9.38 -29.92 5.27
CA VAL A 450 8.00 -29.95 5.77
C VAL A 450 7.49 -31.39 5.74
N THR A 451 7.27 -31.95 6.93
CA THR A 451 6.79 -33.33 7.09
C THR A 451 5.27 -33.40 6.94
N TRP A 452 4.78 -34.39 6.19
CA TRP A 452 3.35 -34.64 6.04
C TRP A 452 2.90 -35.73 6.99
N ILE A 453 1.82 -35.46 7.71
CA ILE A 453 1.31 -36.36 8.74
C ILE A 453 -0.12 -36.76 8.35
N LYS A 454 -0.40 -38.07 8.30
CA LYS A 454 -1.65 -38.64 7.79
C LYS A 454 -2.85 -38.37 8.71
N LYS A 455 -2.63 -38.33 10.03
CA LYS A 455 -3.58 -38.00 11.09
C LYS A 455 -2.77 -37.67 12.35
N GLY A 456 -3.12 -36.62 13.07
CA GLY A 456 -2.40 -36.28 14.31
C GLY A 456 -3.09 -35.26 15.19
N LEU A 457 -3.66 -34.19 14.61
CA LEU A 457 -4.39 -33.17 15.37
C LEU A 457 -5.55 -32.59 14.56
N ILE A 458 -6.76 -32.67 15.12
CA ILE A 458 -7.95 -31.97 14.58
C ILE A 458 -7.99 -30.59 15.24
N THR A 459 -7.47 -29.58 14.54
CA THR A 459 -7.52 -28.18 15.01
C THR A 459 -8.35 -27.32 14.07
N ASN A 460 -9.02 -26.32 14.62
CA ASN A 460 -9.73 -25.32 13.83
C ASN A 460 -8.83 -24.17 13.35
N LEU A 461 -7.65 -24.02 13.94
CA LEU A 461 -6.69 -22.92 13.76
C LEU A 461 -5.27 -23.45 13.52
N HIS A 462 -4.37 -22.60 13.02
CA HIS A 462 -2.93 -22.87 13.08
C HIS A 462 -2.41 -22.81 14.51
N LEU A 463 -1.50 -23.72 14.86
CA LEU A 463 -0.76 -23.69 16.11
C LEU A 463 0.70 -23.40 15.78
N VAL A 464 1.26 -22.35 16.40
CA VAL A 464 2.64 -21.92 16.18
C VAL A 464 3.39 -21.87 17.50
N GLN A 465 4.58 -22.47 17.50
CA GLN A 465 5.57 -22.48 18.58
C GLN A 465 6.98 -22.40 17.92
N GLU A 466 7.90 -23.33 18.20
CA GLU A 466 9.19 -23.47 17.48
C GLU A 466 9.03 -23.97 16.04
N GLY A 467 7.84 -24.48 15.71
CA GLY A 467 7.42 -24.83 14.36
C GLY A 467 5.95 -24.49 14.14
N ILE A 468 5.44 -24.78 12.93
CA ILE A 468 4.06 -24.46 12.54
C ILE A 468 3.29 -25.74 12.24
N PHE A 469 2.25 -26.00 13.02
CA PHE A 469 1.24 -27.00 12.69
C PHE A 469 0.10 -26.36 11.89
N VAL A 470 0.01 -26.77 10.63
CA VAL A 470 -0.92 -26.19 9.66
C VAL A 470 -2.20 -27.01 9.61
N ARG A 471 -3.36 -26.37 9.79
CA ARG A 471 -4.66 -27.04 9.68
C ARG A 471 -4.81 -27.73 8.32
N GLN A 472 -5.38 -28.93 8.33
CA GLN A 472 -5.77 -29.63 7.11
C GLN A 472 -6.84 -28.83 6.34
N LEU A 473 -6.54 -28.49 5.10
CA LEU A 473 -7.54 -28.00 4.16
C LEU A 473 -8.34 -29.20 3.65
N ALA A 474 -9.68 -29.12 3.73
CA ALA A 474 -10.57 -30.15 3.19
C ALA A 474 -10.14 -30.50 1.75
N LYS A 475 -10.22 -31.78 1.36
CA LYS A 475 -9.95 -32.20 -0.02
C LYS A 475 -10.82 -31.33 -0.93
N SER A 476 -10.18 -30.56 -1.81
CA SER A 476 -10.89 -29.95 -2.92
C SER A 476 -11.39 -31.11 -3.76
N SER A 477 -12.71 -31.30 -3.83
CA SER A 477 -13.37 -32.16 -4.81
C SER A 477 -12.90 -31.80 -6.21
#